data_AF-A0A060C4B7-F1
#
_entry.id   AF-A0A060C4B7-F1
#
_cell.length_a   1.000
_cell.length_b   1.000
_cell.length_c   1.000
_cell.angle_alpha   90.00
_cell.angle_beta   90.00
_cell.angle_gamma   90.00
#
_symmetry.space_group_name_H-M   'P 1'
#
loop_
_entity.id
_entity.type
_entity.pdbx_description
1 polymer ?
#
loop_
_entity_poly.entity_id
_entity_poly.type
_entity_poly.pdbx_seq_one_letter_code
_entity_poly.pdbx_strand_id
1 'polypeptide(L)'
;MEAAYCGTPTLAIKRGSMPELIEEGRTGMLVEDFVEGYHEIESCFDMDRRYIAERARMLFNYRTMTKQYLKAYEKVIDIFHTREEQRRTIRRMAAQTRTDLSDIWPGASRPAGTASRRDTPGHPATPAGRSDRPRPHQCYHAV
;
A
#
# COMPACT_ATOMS: atom_id res chain seq x y z
N MET A 1 7.18 -16.76 -14.53
CA MET A 1 8.47 -16.51 -15.24
C MET A 1 9.21 -17.80 -15.60
N GLU A 2 8.64 -18.99 -15.46
CA GLU A 2 9.32 -20.25 -15.80
C GLU A 2 9.53 -20.41 -17.31
N ALA A 3 8.49 -20.12 -18.12
CA ALA A 3 8.57 -20.13 -19.57
C ALA A 3 9.73 -19.27 -20.10
N ALA A 4 9.81 -18.02 -19.64
CA ALA A 4 10.88 -17.10 -20.03
C ALA A 4 12.28 -17.60 -19.63
N TYR A 5 12.44 -18.23 -18.46
CA TYR A 5 13.72 -18.86 -18.05
C TYR A 5 14.15 -20.01 -18.96
N CYS A 6 13.19 -20.76 -19.50
CA CYS A 6 13.41 -21.80 -20.50
C CYS A 6 13.62 -21.24 -21.92
N GLY A 7 13.51 -19.92 -22.10
CA GLY A 7 13.60 -19.26 -23.41
C GLY A 7 12.32 -19.37 -24.24
N THR A 8 11.19 -19.70 -23.62
CA THR A 8 9.89 -19.78 -24.29
C THR A 8 9.24 -18.39 -24.31
N PRO A 9 8.92 -17.86 -25.50
CA PRO A 9 8.15 -16.62 -25.62
C PRO A 9 6.76 -16.80 -25.00
N THR A 10 6.25 -15.73 -24.39
CA THR A 10 4.96 -15.75 -23.69
C THR A 10 3.94 -14.88 -24.43
N LEU A 11 2.82 -15.46 -24.84
CA LEU A 11 1.65 -14.71 -25.32
C LEU A 11 0.73 -14.47 -24.10
N ALA A 12 0.46 -13.21 -23.77
CA ALA A 12 -0.32 -12.86 -22.59
C ALA A 12 -1.34 -11.76 -22.87
N ILE A 13 -2.43 -11.77 -22.11
CA ILE A 13 -3.39 -10.66 -22.16
C ILE A 13 -2.76 -9.42 -21.51
N LYS A 14 -2.91 -8.25 -22.11
CA LYS A 14 -2.38 -6.95 -21.67
C LYS A 14 -3.09 -6.40 -20.43
N ARG A 15 -3.06 -7.16 -19.34
CA ARG A 15 -3.70 -6.85 -18.06
C ARG A 15 -2.77 -7.13 -16.89
N GLY A 16 -3.00 -6.41 -15.80
CA GLY A 16 -2.23 -6.56 -14.56
C GLY A 16 -0.75 -6.28 -14.79
N SER A 17 0.11 -7.18 -14.32
CA SER A 17 1.57 -7.04 -14.38
C SER A 17 2.20 -7.49 -15.70
N MET A 18 1.43 -8.08 -16.63
CA MET A 18 2.00 -8.60 -17.88
C MET A 18 2.75 -7.54 -18.70
N PRO A 19 2.25 -6.29 -18.84
CA PRO A 19 2.98 -5.24 -19.55
C PRO A 19 4.30 -4.81 -18.89
N GLU A 20 4.48 -5.09 -17.60
CA GLU A 20 5.73 -4.83 -16.88
C GLU A 20 6.74 -5.97 -17.02
N LEU A 21 6.24 -7.21 -17.22
CA LEU A 21 7.06 -8.42 -17.29
C LEU A 21 7.54 -8.75 -18.71
N ILE A 22 6.72 -8.44 -19.72
CA ILE A 22 6.93 -8.83 -21.11
C ILE A 22 7.36 -7.62 -21.93
N GLU A 23 8.51 -7.74 -22.58
CA GLU A 23 8.93 -6.86 -23.65
C GLU A 23 8.27 -7.32 -24.97
N GLU A 24 7.24 -6.58 -25.38
CA GLU A 24 6.44 -6.80 -26.59
C GLU A 24 7.33 -6.96 -27.84
N GLY A 25 7.08 -8.01 -28.62
CA GLY A 25 7.82 -8.32 -29.85
C GLY A 25 9.23 -8.89 -29.63
N ARG A 26 9.71 -9.02 -28.39
CA ARG A 26 11.07 -9.55 -28.10
C ARG A 26 11.08 -10.72 -27.13
N THR A 27 10.24 -10.67 -26.10
CA THR A 27 10.11 -11.73 -25.10
C THR A 27 8.74 -12.39 -25.07
N GLY A 28 7.80 -11.80 -25.79
CA GLY A 28 6.41 -12.23 -25.86
C GLY A 28 5.58 -11.19 -26.59
N MET A 29 4.29 -11.47 -26.68
CA MET A 29 3.28 -10.58 -27.26
C MET A 29 2.20 -10.28 -26.21
N LEU A 30 1.71 -9.05 -26.18
CA LEU A 30 0.63 -8.61 -25.32
C LEU A 30 -0.61 -8.35 -26.18
N VAL A 31 -1.67 -9.11 -25.92
CA VAL A 31 -2.91 -9.04 -26.69
C VAL A 31 -4.08 -8.60 -25.81
N GLU A 32 -5.14 -8.05 -26.39
CA GLU A 32 -6.35 -7.65 -25.67
C GLU A 32 -7.30 -8.83 -25.45
N ASP A 33 -7.32 -9.80 -26.37
CA ASP A 33 -8.16 -11.00 -26.31
C ASP A 33 -7.57 -12.24 -27.02
N PHE A 34 -8.33 -13.33 -26.98
CA PHE A 34 -7.94 -14.61 -27.58
C PHE A 34 -7.89 -14.60 -29.11
N VAL A 35 -8.72 -13.78 -29.76
CA VAL A 35 -8.78 -13.70 -31.22
C VAL A 35 -7.52 -13.02 -31.74
N GLU A 36 -7.14 -11.91 -31.14
CA GLU A 36 -5.84 -11.26 -31.41
C GLU A 36 -4.68 -12.20 -31.09
N GLY A 37 -4.75 -12.91 -29.97
CA GLY A 37 -3.77 -13.94 -29.61
C GLY A 37 -3.58 -15.03 -30.67
N TYR A 38 -4.66 -15.48 -31.31
CA TYR A 38 -4.59 -16.46 -32.40
C TYR A 38 -3.85 -15.91 -33.63
N HIS A 39 -4.02 -14.63 -33.94
CA HIS A 39 -3.35 -13.99 -35.07
C HIS A 39 -1.86 -13.73 -34.81
N GLU A 40 -1.48 -13.44 -33.56
CA GLU A 40 -0.11 -13.09 -33.18
C GLU A 40 0.76 -14.27 -32.72
N ILE A 41 0.18 -15.48 -32.61
CA ILE A 41 0.91 -16.64 -32.07
C ILE A 41 2.09 -17.06 -32.96
N GLU A 42 1.97 -16.90 -34.29
CA GLU A 42 3.06 -17.25 -35.22
C GLU A 42 4.29 -16.39 -35.00
N SER A 43 4.09 -15.07 -34.80
CA SER A 43 5.13 -14.09 -34.50
C SER A 43 5.97 -14.46 -33.26
N CYS A 44 5.38 -15.20 -32.31
CA CYS A 44 6.09 -15.67 -31.13
C CYS A 44 7.20 -16.67 -31.48
N PHE A 45 7.03 -17.51 -32.51
CA PHE A 45 8.01 -18.56 -32.83
C PHE A 45 9.31 -18.03 -33.42
N ASP A 46 9.30 -16.81 -33.99
CA ASP A 46 10.47 -16.15 -34.56
C ASP A 46 11.34 -15.41 -33.52
N MET A 47 10.91 -15.36 -32.26
CA MET A 47 11.63 -14.65 -31.20
C MET A 47 12.91 -15.37 -30.75
N ASP A 48 13.95 -14.58 -30.42
CA ASP A 48 15.23 -15.10 -29.96
C ASP A 48 15.13 -15.72 -28.55
N ARG A 49 15.02 -17.04 -28.50
CA ARG A 49 14.93 -17.82 -27.26
C ARG A 49 16.10 -17.59 -26.30
N ARG A 50 17.31 -17.28 -26.80
CA ARG A 50 18.47 -17.00 -25.95
C ARG A 50 18.29 -15.67 -25.25
N TYR A 51 17.89 -14.64 -26.00
CA TYR A 51 17.57 -13.32 -25.45
C TYR A 51 16.50 -13.41 -24.35
N ILE A 52 15.43 -14.17 -24.58
CA ILE A 52 14.34 -14.36 -23.61
C ILE A 52 14.87 -14.93 -22.29
N ALA A 53 15.66 -16.01 -22.38
CA ALA A 53 16.22 -16.67 -21.22
C ALA A 53 17.25 -15.81 -20.46
N GLU A 54 18.09 -15.07 -21.19
CA GLU A 54 19.05 -14.14 -20.60
C GLU A 54 18.36 -12.98 -19.89
N ARG A 55 17.36 -12.37 -20.52
CA ARG A 55 16.57 -11.29 -19.93
C ARG A 55 15.86 -11.75 -18.66
N ALA A 56 15.24 -12.93 -18.67
CA ALA A 56 14.57 -13.51 -17.51
C ALA A 56 15.55 -13.71 -16.34
N ARG A 57 16.74 -14.26 -16.61
CA ARG A 57 17.80 -14.45 -15.59
C ARG A 57 18.33 -13.12 -15.05
N MET A 58 18.42 -12.10 -15.89
CA MET A 58 18.90 -10.78 -15.47
C MET A 58 17.93 -10.09 -14.53
N LEU A 59 16.64 -10.08 -14.88
CA LEU A 59 15.61 -9.34 -14.15
C LEU A 59 15.11 -10.08 -12.90
N PHE A 60 14.92 -11.39 -13.00
CA PHE A 60 14.24 -12.19 -11.96
C PHE A 60 15.21 -13.13 -11.25
N ASN A 61 16.45 -12.66 -11.04
CA ASN A 61 17.47 -13.40 -10.30
C ASN A 61 17.11 -13.44 -8.81
N TYR A 62 16.91 -14.65 -8.27
CA TYR A 62 16.60 -14.83 -6.84
C TYR A 62 17.61 -14.14 -5.92
N ARG A 63 18.91 -14.16 -6.25
CA ARG A 63 19.94 -13.53 -5.40
C ARG A 63 19.74 -12.02 -5.28
N THR A 64 19.39 -11.37 -6.39
CA THR A 64 19.11 -9.93 -6.40
C THR A 64 17.79 -9.65 -5.69
N MET A 65 16.75 -10.43 -5.99
CA MET A 65 15.44 -10.27 -5.36
C MET A 65 15.50 -10.42 -3.85
N THR A 66 16.14 -11.47 -3.33
CA THR A 66 16.30 -11.70 -1.88
C THR A 66 17.03 -10.54 -1.20
N LYS A 67 18.08 -10.00 -1.82
CA LYS A 67 18.77 -8.81 -1.30
C LYS A 67 17.85 -7.59 -1.24
N GLN A 68 17.01 -7.38 -2.25
CA GLN A 68 16.06 -6.25 -2.26
C GLN A 68 14.96 -6.43 -1.21
N TYR A 69 14.47 -7.66 -1.01
CA TYR A 69 13.51 -7.96 0.07
C TYR A 69 14.11 -7.71 1.44
N LEU A 70 15.35 -8.16 1.69
CA LEU A 70 16.03 -7.93 2.96
C LEU A 70 16.15 -6.44 3.25
N LYS A 71 16.61 -5.65 2.28
CA LYS A 71 16.67 -4.18 2.39
C LYS A 71 15.32 -3.55 2.71
N ALA A 72 14.24 -4.04 2.08
CA ALA A 72 12.90 -3.55 2.35
C ALA A 72 12.47 -3.87 3.80
N TYR A 73 12.76 -5.06 4.30
CA TYR A 73 12.45 -5.45 5.67
C TYR A 73 13.29 -4.67 6.70
N GLU A 74 14.59 -4.54 6.48
CA GLU A 74 15.49 -3.71 7.30
C GLU A 74 14.96 -2.29 7.41
N LYS A 75 14.60 -1.67 6.27
CA LYS A 75 14.03 -0.33 6.25
C LYS A 75 12.75 -0.20 7.08
N VAL A 76 11.87 -1.21 7.02
CA VAL A 76 10.63 -1.20 7.81
C VAL A 76 10.96 -1.30 9.31
N ILE A 77 11.86 -2.20 9.69
CA ILE A 77 12.31 -2.38 11.07
C ILE A 77 12.93 -1.08 11.63
N ASP A 78 13.80 -0.42 10.86
CA ASP A 78 14.42 0.85 11.24
C ASP A 78 13.39 1.97 11.47
N ILE A 79 12.37 2.05 10.60
CA ILE A 79 11.26 2.99 10.76
C ILE A 79 10.50 2.70 12.07
N PHE A 80 10.27 1.43 12.39
CA PHE A 80 9.62 1.03 13.66
C PHE A 80 10.45 1.44 14.87
N HIS A 81 11.76 1.13 14.89
CA HIS A 81 12.64 1.52 15.99
C HIS A 81 12.68 3.03 16.21
N THR A 82 12.86 3.80 15.13
CA THR A 82 12.89 5.27 15.19
C THR A 82 11.61 5.84 15.79
N ARG A 83 10.45 5.33 15.35
CA ARG A 83 9.13 5.76 15.88
C ARG A 83 8.96 5.42 17.36
N GLU A 84 9.45 4.25 17.80
CA GLU A 84 9.40 3.88 19.20
C GLU A 84 10.25 4.81 20.08
N GLU A 85 11.47 5.13 19.64
CA GLU A 85 12.38 6.03 20.34
C GLU A 85 11.80 7.44 20.47
N GLN A 86 11.23 7.96 19.38
CA GLN A 86 10.52 9.25 19.39
C GLN A 86 9.36 9.23 20.38
N ARG A 87 8.53 8.18 20.37
CA ARG A 87 7.39 8.04 21.29
C ARG A 87 7.84 7.98 22.75
N ARG A 88 8.91 7.25 23.06
CA ARG A 88 9.49 7.16 24.41
C ARG A 88 9.99 8.53 24.88
N THR A 89 10.67 9.26 24.01
CA THR A 89 11.22 10.60 24.31
C THR A 89 10.09 11.60 24.59
N ILE A 90 9.09 11.68 23.70
CA ILE A 90 7.92 12.56 23.90
C ILE A 90 7.20 12.23 25.21
N ARG A 91 7.01 10.95 25.53
CA ARG A 91 6.35 10.54 26.78
C ARG A 91 7.12 11.00 28.03
N ARG A 92 8.45 10.89 28.02
CA ARG A 92 9.30 11.37 29.12
C ARG A 92 9.21 12.89 29.25
N MET A 93 9.32 13.61 28.14
CA MET A 93 9.21 15.07 28.14
C MET A 93 7.85 15.53 28.65
N ALA A 94 6.75 14.93 28.20
CA ALA A 94 5.40 15.26 28.68
C ALA A 94 5.21 14.96 30.18
N ALA A 95 5.84 13.90 30.70
CA ALA A 95 5.83 13.62 32.12
C ALA A 95 6.63 14.67 32.91
N GLN A 96 7.81 15.05 32.42
CA GLN A 96 8.64 16.10 33.03
C GLN A 96 7.93 17.45 33.03
N THR A 97 7.38 17.88 31.89
CA THR A 97 6.64 19.13 31.77
C THR A 97 5.43 19.16 32.69
N ARG A 98 4.76 18.02 32.91
CA ARG A 98 3.65 17.93 33.87
C ARG A 98 4.12 18.17 35.30
N THR A 99 5.29 17.61 35.68
CA THR A 99 5.92 17.85 36.98
C THR A 99 6.35 19.31 37.13
N ASP A 100 7.08 19.86 36.16
CA ASP A 100 7.55 21.25 36.18
C ASP A 100 6.37 22.25 36.25
N LEU A 101 5.28 21.97 35.52
CA LEU A 101 4.08 22.81 35.54
C LEU A 101 3.36 22.79 36.89
N SER A 102 3.32 21.63 37.57
CA SER A 102 2.74 21.55 38.92
C SER A 102 3.55 22.30 39.97
N ASP A 103 4.88 22.40 39.79
CA ASP A 103 5.75 23.15 40.68
C ASP A 103 5.56 24.67 40.51
N ILE A 104 5.31 25.13 39.28
CA ILE A 104 5.09 26.55 38.97
C ILE A 104 3.64 26.97 39.30
N TRP A 105 2.66 26.08 39.13
CA TRP A 105 1.25 26.36 39.39
C TRP A 105 0.59 25.17 40.14
N PRO A 106 0.53 25.23 41.48
CA PRO A 106 0.05 24.11 42.31
C PRO A 106 -1.43 23.75 42.11
N GLY A 107 -2.23 24.66 41.53
CA GLY A 107 -3.68 24.49 41.32
C GLY A 107 -4.08 23.87 39.98
N ALA A 108 -3.14 23.47 39.12
CA ALA A 108 -3.42 23.02 37.75
C ALA A 108 -3.88 21.56 37.68
N SER A 109 -3.65 20.78 38.75
CA SER A 109 -4.03 19.38 38.84
C SER A 109 -5.45 19.21 39.40
N ARG A 110 -6.47 19.55 38.60
CA ARG A 110 -7.77 18.87 38.72
C ARG A 110 -7.96 17.98 37.50
N PRO A 111 -8.18 16.66 37.65
CA PRO A 111 -8.63 15.87 36.52
C PRO A 111 -9.97 16.45 36.06
N ALA A 112 -10.17 16.54 34.74
CA ALA A 112 -11.47 16.83 34.16
C ALA A 112 -12.45 15.72 34.59
N GLY A 113 -13.08 15.92 35.75
CA GLY A 113 -14.10 15.03 36.29
C GLY A 113 -15.31 15.06 35.37
N THR A 114 -15.74 13.86 35.01
CA THR A 114 -17.04 13.51 34.44
C THR A 114 -18.13 14.55 34.76
N ALA A 115 -18.55 15.31 33.75
CA ALA A 115 -19.65 16.25 33.88
C ALA A 115 -20.97 15.48 34.07
N SER A 116 -21.39 15.37 35.33
CA SER A 116 -22.73 14.95 35.73
C SER A 116 -23.75 15.95 35.19
N ARG A 117 -24.60 15.50 34.26
CA ARG A 117 -25.87 16.13 33.89
C ARG A 117 -26.73 16.39 35.14
N ARG A 118 -27.23 17.62 35.30
CA ARG A 118 -28.47 17.97 36.01
C ARG A 118 -29.11 19.21 35.34
N ASP A 119 -30.10 18.94 34.47
CA ASP A 119 -31.44 19.54 34.30
C ASP A 119 -31.65 21.04 34.66
N THR A 120 -31.83 21.97 33.68
CA THR A 120 -33.03 22.47 32.91
C THR A 120 -33.74 23.68 33.59
N PRO A 121 -34.56 24.56 32.91
CA PRO A 121 -35.31 24.39 31.64
C PRO A 121 -35.34 25.58 30.66
N GLY A 122 -35.82 25.33 29.43
CA GLY A 122 -36.27 26.38 28.49
C GLY A 122 -36.28 25.97 27.01
N HIS A 123 -37.38 25.39 26.54
CA HIS A 123 -37.76 25.28 25.11
C HIS A 123 -38.98 26.20 24.87
N PRO A 124 -39.39 26.58 23.63
CA PRO A 124 -39.18 25.93 22.31
C PRO A 124 -38.56 26.91 21.27
N ALA A 125 -38.19 26.58 20.03
CA ALA A 125 -38.93 25.88 18.99
C ALA A 125 -38.02 25.46 17.80
N THR A 126 -38.45 24.40 17.11
CA THR A 126 -37.96 23.93 15.80
C THR A 126 -38.57 24.80 14.67
N PRO A 127 -37.94 24.90 13.48
CA PRO A 127 -38.31 23.97 12.41
C PRO A 127 -37.16 23.46 11.52
N ALA A 128 -37.39 22.24 11.03
CA ALA A 128 -36.96 21.58 9.79
C ALA A 128 -35.82 22.19 8.93
N GLY A 129 -34.83 21.34 8.62
CA GLY A 129 -33.85 21.55 7.55
C GLY A 129 -33.16 20.25 7.15
N ARG A 130 -33.72 19.58 6.14
CA ARG A 130 -33.21 18.37 5.46
C ARG A 130 -31.80 18.62 4.92
N SER A 131 -30.85 17.71 5.16
CA SER A 131 -29.76 17.47 4.21
C SER A 131 -29.29 16.02 4.27
N ASP A 132 -29.65 15.29 3.21
CA ASP A 132 -29.08 14.01 2.84
C ASP A 132 -27.56 14.15 2.69
N ARG A 133 -26.80 13.24 3.32
CA ARG A 133 -25.44 12.93 2.88
C ARG A 133 -25.43 11.52 2.30
N PRO A 134 -24.97 11.31 1.06
CA PRO A 134 -24.89 9.98 0.48
C PRO A 134 -23.73 9.21 1.11
N ARG A 135 -23.94 7.91 1.36
CA ARG A 135 -22.89 6.97 1.78
C ARG A 135 -21.94 6.72 0.60
N PRO A 136 -20.60 6.71 0.80
CA PRO A 136 -19.71 6.25 -0.26
C PRO A 136 -19.87 4.73 -0.43
N HIS A 137 -20.15 4.35 -1.67
CA HIS A 137 -20.31 2.99 -2.15
C HIS A 137 -18.98 2.22 -2.04
N GLN A 138 -19.00 1.09 -1.35
CA GLN A 138 -18.01 0.03 -1.52
C GLN A 138 -18.48 -0.85 -2.68
N CYS A 139 -17.86 -0.69 -3.85
CA CYS A 139 -17.90 -1.69 -4.91
C CYS A 139 -16.57 -2.44 -4.91
N TYR A 140 -16.54 -3.59 -4.22
CA TYR A 140 -15.60 -4.66 -4.52
C TYR A 140 -16.29 -5.56 -5.55
N HIS A 141 -15.90 -5.48 -6.82
CA HIS A 141 -16.22 -6.52 -7.79
C HIS A 141 -15.02 -7.47 -7.87
N ALA A 142 -15.23 -8.67 -7.32
CA ALA A 142 -14.56 -9.87 -7.77
C ALA A 142 -15.32 -10.38 -8.99
N VAL A 143 -14.66 -10.48 -10.14
CA VAL A 143 -14.56 -11.64 -11.07
C VAL A 143 -13.37 -11.37 -11.98
#